data_AF-A0A662J2R4-F1
#
_entry.id   AF-A0A662J2R4-F1
#
_cell.length_a   1.000
_cell.length_b   1.000
_cell.length_c   1.000
_cell.angle_alpha   90.00
_cell.angle_beta   90.00
_cell.angle_gamma   90.00
#
_symmetry.space_group_name_H-M   'P 1'
#
loop_
_entity.id
_entity.type
_entity.pdbx_description
1 polymer ?
#
loop_
_entity_poly.entity_id
_entity_poly.type
_entity_poly.pdbx_seq_one_letter_code
_entity_poly.pdbx_strand_id
1 'polypeptide(L)' 'MESPGGGGVRIVGEYSHCWGMPYSGFLLVESEDLKSFHDWWHKFRDLTRWYVDEVHTVISQKMEFIT' A
#
# COMPACT_ATOMS: atom_id res chain seq x y z
N MET A 1 9.88 2.21 -20.61
CA MET A 1 9.77 3.23 -19.53
C MET A 1 9.15 2.51 -18.36
N GLU A 2 9.99 1.99 -17.45
CA GLU A 2 9.53 1.23 -16.29
C GLU A 2 8.91 2.20 -15.28
N SER A 3 7.68 1.90 -14.85
CA SER A 3 7.02 2.65 -13.78
C SER A 3 7.86 2.51 -12.50
N PRO A 4 7.94 3.51 -11.61
CA PRO A 4 8.82 3.46 -10.43
C PRO A 4 8.50 2.34 -9.43
N GLY A 5 7.39 1.62 -9.61
CA GLY A 5 7.06 0.41 -8.87
C GLY A 5 7.73 -0.80 -9.51
N GLY A 6 8.78 -1.33 -8.88
CA GLY A 6 9.32 -2.65 -9.21
C GLY A 6 8.18 -3.66 -9.42
N GLY A 7 8.23 -4.36 -10.56
CA GLY A 7 7.10 -4.98 -11.23
C GLY A 7 6.08 -5.66 -10.31
N GLY A 8 4.82 -5.27 -10.48
CA GLY A 8 3.68 -5.96 -9.87
C GLY A 8 2.88 -5.12 -8.87
N VAL A 9 3.43 -4.01 -8.33
CA VAL A 9 2.73 -3.15 -7.35
C VAL A 9 2.41 -1.78 -7.92
N ARG A 10 1.16 -1.33 -7.74
CA ARG A 10 0.65 0.00 -8.10
C ARG A 10 0.12 0.72 -6.87
N ILE A 11 0.57 1.94 -6.63
CA ILE A 11 -0.06 2.85 -5.66
C ILE A 11 -1.35 3.36 -6.28
N VAL A 12 -2.48 3.04 -5.66
CA VAL A 12 -3.82 3.45 -6.11
C VAL A 12 -4.19 4.81 -5.54
N GLY A 13 -3.79 5.08 -4.31
CA GLY A 13 -4.06 6.36 -3.67
C GLY A 13 -3.36 6.53 -2.32
N GLU A 14 -3.12 7.79 -1.98
CA GLU A 14 -2.67 8.24 -0.68
C GLU A 14 -3.80 9.05 -0.04
N TYR A 15 -4.22 8.65 1.15
CA TYR A 15 -5.34 9.27 1.84
C TYR A 15 -4.87 9.85 3.17
N SER A 16 -4.96 11.18 3.28
CA SER A 16 -4.72 11.92 4.51
C SER A 16 -6.00 12.14 5.30
N HIS A 17 -5.88 12.31 6.61
CA HIS A 17 -6.96 12.66 7.54
C HIS A 17 -8.08 11.62 7.59
N CYS A 18 -7.76 10.37 7.97
CA CYS A 18 -8.73 9.31 8.14
C CYS A 18 -9.60 9.51 9.40
N TRP A 19 -10.63 10.32 9.27
CA TRP A 19 -11.61 10.60 10.33
C TRP A 19 -12.23 9.32 10.89
N GLY A 20 -12.30 9.22 12.23
CA GLY A 20 -12.88 8.08 12.94
C GLY A 20 -11.95 6.87 13.10
N MET A 21 -10.72 6.94 12.57
CA MET A 21 -9.69 5.93 12.76
C MET A 21 -8.58 6.43 13.69
N PRO A 22 -7.84 5.53 14.36
CA PRO A 22 -6.73 5.92 15.23
C PRO A 22 -5.47 6.36 14.45
N TYR A 23 -5.44 6.19 13.13
CA TYR A 23 -4.31 6.57 12.27
C TYR A 23 -4.63 7.79 11.40
N SER A 24 -3.58 8.59 11.13
CA SER A 24 -3.69 9.87 10.40
C SER A 24 -4.03 9.71 8.92
N GLY A 25 -3.79 8.55 8.33
CA GLY A 25 -3.96 8.30 6.90
C GLY A 25 -3.67 6.85 6.53
N PHE A 26 -3.88 6.49 5.27
CA PHE A 26 -3.47 5.19 4.73
C PHE A 26 -3.02 5.29 3.28
N LEU A 27 -2.18 4.34 2.88
CA LEU A 27 -1.75 4.12 1.51
C LEU A 27 -2.49 2.91 0.96
N LEU A 28 -3.16 3.06 -0.18
CA LEU A 28 -3.77 1.96 -0.90
C LEU A 28 -2.85 1.52 -2.03
N VAL A 29 -2.46 0.25 -2.00
CA VAL A 29 -1.67 -0.37 -3.06
C VAL A 29 -2.40 -1.60 -3.60
N GLU A 30 -2.29 -1.80 -4.90
CA GLU A 30 -2.72 -3.00 -5.59
C GLU A 30 -1.50 -3.78 -6.04
N SER A 31 -1.58 -5.10 -5.93
CA SER A 31 -0.56 -6.01 -6.41
C SER A 31 -1.19 -7.20 -7.11
N GLU A 32 -0.56 -7.71 -8.16
CA GLU A 32 -1.01 -8.94 -8.83
C GLU A 32 -0.80 -10.18 -7.94
N ASP A 33 0.23 -10.17 -7.10
CA ASP A 33 0.56 -11.26 -6.20
C ASP A 33 1.21 -10.75 -4.89
N LEU A 34 1.17 -11.60 -3.85
CA LEU A 34 1.67 -11.25 -2.53
C LEU A 34 3.20 -11.13 -2.47
N LYS A 35 3.93 -11.86 -3.33
CA LYS A 35 5.39 -11.82 -3.36
C LYS A 35 5.86 -10.46 -3.90
N SER A 36 5.25 -9.97 -4.96
CA SER A 36 5.51 -8.64 -5.51
C SER A 36 5.22 -7.54 -4.48
N PHE A 37 4.12 -7.65 -3.73
CA PHE A 37 3.84 -6.75 -2.60
C PHE A 37 4.93 -6.81 -1.54
N HIS A 38 5.35 -8.00 -1.12
CA HIS A 38 6.36 -8.17 -0.08
C HIS A 38 7.72 -7.58 -0.49
N ASP A 39 8.18 -7.87 -1.72
CA ASP A 39 9.44 -7.36 -2.25
C ASP A 39 9.43 -5.83 -2.39
N TRP A 40 8.28 -5.25 -2.75
CA TRP A 40 8.08 -3.81 -2.79
C TRP A 40 8.03 -3.19 -1.38
N TRP A 41 7.30 -3.79 -0.44
CA TRP A 41 7.10 -3.26 0.91
C TRP A 41 8.41 -3.11 1.68
N HIS A 42 9.32 -4.09 1.57
CA HIS A 42 10.65 -3.98 2.20
C HIS A 42 11.44 -2.80 1.66
N LYS A 43 11.51 -2.66 0.33
CA LYS A 43 12.21 -1.52 -0.30
C LYS A 43 11.56 -0.19 0.06
N PHE A 44 10.24 -0.13 0.04
CA PHE A 44 9.48 1.08 0.37
C PHE A 44 9.71 1.51 1.81
N ARG A 45 9.72 0.56 2.76
CA ARG A 45 9.99 0.85 4.16
C ARG A 45 11.41 1.35 4.39
N ASP A 46 12.40 0.79 3.70
CA ASP A 46 13.80 1.19 3.85
C ASP A 46 14.06 2.59 3.28
N LEU A 47 13.38 2.96 2.18
CA LEU A 47 13.55 4.25 1.52
C LEU A 47 12.73 5.38 2.18
N THR A 48 11.63 5.04 2.85
CA THR A 48 10.74 6.01 3.45
C THR A 48 11.14 6.27 4.89
N ARG A 49 11.26 7.55 5.27
CA ARG A 49 11.51 7.92 6.66
C ARG A 49 10.20 7.97 7.42
N TRP A 50 9.94 6.95 8.21
CA TRP A 50 8.72 6.81 8.99
C TRP A 50 8.79 7.68 10.26
N TYR A 51 7.82 8.56 10.42
CA TYR A 51 7.57 9.30 11.67
C TYR A 51 6.21 8.89 12.23
N VAL A 52 5.93 7.57 12.22
CA VAL A 52 4.67 7.00 12.69
C VAL A 52 4.95 6.01 13.82
N ASP A 53 4.11 6.05 14.86
CA ASP A 53 4.28 5.19 16.04
C ASP A 53 3.85 3.74 15.76
N GLU A 54 2.86 3.56 14.88
CA GLU A 54 2.33 2.24 14.52
C GLU A 54 1.98 2.21 13.03
N VAL A 55 2.21 1.05 12.39
CA VAL A 55 1.75 0.76 11.03
C VAL A 55 0.80 -0.43 11.10
N HIS A 56 -0.40 -0.25 10.56
CA HIS A 56 -1.39 -1.32 10.43
C HIS A 56 -1.53 -1.70 8.95
N THR A 57 -1.29 -2.97 8.63
CA THR A 57 -1.39 -3.48 7.25
C THR A 57 -2.60 -4.40 7.13
N VAL A 58 -3.50 -4.06 6.20
CA VAL A 58 -4.65 -4.89 5.83
C VAL A 58 -4.43 -5.44 4.42
N ILE A 59 -4.54 -6.75 4.25
CA ILE A 59 -4.40 -7.43 2.96
C ILE A 59 -5.75 -8.05 2.61
N SER A 60 -6.22 -7.79 1.40
CA SER A 60 -7.48 -8.34 0.88
C SER A 60 -7.37 -8.66 -0.60
N GLN A 61 -8.21 -9.57 -1.08
CA GLN A 61 -8.38 -9.83 -2.51
C GLN A 61 -9.52 -8.96 -3.04
N LYS A 62 -9.27 -8.27 -4.15
CA LYS A 62 -10.29 -7.48 -4.82
C LYS A 62 -11.32 -8.40 -5.47
N MET A 63 -12.58 -8.24 -5.11
CA MET A 63 -13.70 -8.91 -5.76
C MET A 63 -14.41 -7.90 -6.66
N GLU A 64 -14.51 -8.20 -7.96
CA GLU A 64 -15.33 -7.42 -8.87
C GLU A 64 -16.78 -7.88 -8.71
N PHE A 65 -17.68 -6.97 -8.36
CA PHE A 65 -19.11 -7.28 -8.33
C PHE A 65 -19.63 -7.32 -9.77
N ILE A 66 -20.04 -8.50 -10.22
CA ILE A 66 -20.78 -8.64 -11.47
C ILE A 66 -22.19 -8.10 -11.18
N THR A 67 -22.47 -6.89 -11.64
CA THR A 67 -23.79 -6.24 -11.55
C THR A 67 -24.57 -6.48 -12.83
#